data_AF-A0A7J3QGG4-F1
#
_entry.id   AF-A0A7J3QGG4-F1
#
_cell.length_a   1.000
_cell.length_b   1.000
_cell.length_c   1.000
_cell.angle_alpha   90.00
_cell.angle_beta   90.00
_cell.angle_gamma   90.00
#
_symmetry.space_group_name_H-M   'P 1'
#
loop_
_entity.id
_entity.type
_entity.pdbx_description
1 polymer ?
#
loop_
_entity_poly.entity_id
_entity_poly.type
_entity_poly.pdbx_seq_one_letter_code
_entity_poly.pdbx_strand_id
1 'polypeptide(L)' 'MNPMREIKVEKVVLNMGIGEGGDRLANAEKILKAITGRTPTRTRAKKTIREWNVKRGSPI' A
#
# COMPACT_ATOMS: atom_id res chain seq x y z
N MET A 1 38.60 -1.39 -2.48
CA MET A 1 37.14 -1.23 -2.25
C MET A 1 36.47 -2.55 -2.58
N ASN A 2 35.72 -3.15 -1.65
CA ASN A 2 35.21 -4.53 -1.82
C ASN A 2 33.94 -4.51 -2.70
N PRO A 3 33.88 -5.21 -3.86
CA PRO A 3 32.72 -5.18 -4.76
C PRO A 3 31.40 -5.59 -4.09
N MET A 4 31.46 -6.46 -3.09
CA MET A 4 30.31 -6.90 -2.30
C MET A 4 29.72 -5.83 -1.36
N ARG A 5 30.37 -4.67 -1.21
CA ARG A 5 29.92 -3.57 -0.34
C ARG A 5 29.37 -2.38 -1.13
N GLU A 6 29.16 -2.54 -2.44
CA GLU A 6 28.53 -1.50 -3.25
C GLU A 6 27.08 -1.29 -2.82
N ILE A 7 26.71 -0.05 -2.48
CA ILE A 7 25.35 0.30 -2.03
C ILE A 7 24.43 0.36 -3.25
N LYS A 8 23.34 -0.39 -3.21
CA LYS A 8 22.28 -0.40 -4.24
C LYS A 8 20.92 -0.31 -3.58
N VAL A 9 19.95 0.26 -4.29
CA VAL A 9 18.56 0.22 -3.87
C VAL A 9 18.01 -1.16 -4.16
N GLU A 10 17.67 -1.92 -3.11
CA GLU A 10 17.11 -3.27 -3.25
C GLU A 10 15.67 -3.23 -3.79
N LYS A 11 14.82 -2.39 -3.18
CA LYS A 11 13.41 -2.25 -3.58
C LYS A 11 12.84 -0.90 -3.19
N VAL A 12 11.82 -0.50 -3.93
CA VAL A 12 10.95 0.65 -3.60
C VAL A 12 9.54 0.12 -3.37
N VAL A 13 8.94 0.51 -2.24
CA VAL A 13 7.57 0.14 -1.88
C VAL A 13 6.71 1.40 -1.85
N LEU A 14 5.65 1.41 -2.66
CA LEU A 14 4.67 2.50 -2.71
C LEU A 14 3.45 2.08 -1.90
N ASN A 15 3.06 2.92 -0.94
CA ASN A 15 1.93 2.67 -0.04
C ASN A 15 0.96 3.85 -0.08
N MET A 16 -0.34 3.57 -0.14
CA MET A 16 -1.40 4.59 -0.03
C MET A 16 -2.41 4.16 1.03
N GLY A 17 -2.44 4.89 2.15
CA GLY A 17 -3.44 4.73 3.21
C GLY A 17 -4.64 5.64 2.98
N ILE A 18 -5.75 5.08 2.52
CA ILE A 18 -6.94 5.85 2.12
C ILE A 18 -7.92 6.03 3.28
N GLY A 19 -7.85 5.17 4.30
CA GLY A 19 -8.74 5.24 5.48
C GLY A 19 -10.18 4.81 5.23
N GLU A 20 -10.60 4.70 3.96
CA GLU A 20 -11.94 4.34 3.53
C GLU A 20 -11.90 3.25 2.45
N GLY A 21 -12.82 2.30 2.53
CA GLY A 21 -13.04 1.30 1.49
C GLY A 21 -13.95 1.81 0.37
N GLY A 22 -14.17 0.98 -0.67
CA GLY A 22 -15.07 1.29 -1.77
C GLY A 22 -14.39 1.99 -2.95
N ASP A 23 -15.03 3.00 -3.54
CA ASP A 23 -14.59 3.61 -4.81
C ASP A 23 -13.25 4.33 -4.69
N ARG A 24 -12.98 4.98 -3.55
CA ARG A 24 -11.70 5.65 -3.32
C ARG A 24 -10.54 4.65 -3.32
N LEU A 25 -10.73 3.47 -2.73
CA LEU A 25 -9.76 2.38 -2.77
C LEU A 25 -9.54 1.87 -4.20
N ALA A 26 -10.63 1.64 -4.94
CA ALA A 26 -10.54 1.19 -6.33
C ALA A 26 -9.81 2.22 -7.23
N ASN A 27 -10.02 3.52 -7.00
CA ASN A 27 -9.32 4.57 -7.74
C ASN A 27 -7.83 4.65 -7.39
N ALA A 28 -7.46 4.52 -6.13
CA ALA A 28 -6.06 4.48 -5.74
C ALA A 28 -5.32 3.27 -6.32
N GLU A 29 -5.98 2.11 -6.40
CA GLU A 29 -5.41 0.93 -7.09
C GLU A 29 -5.15 1.19 -8.57
N LYS A 30 -6.09 1.86 -9.26
CA LYS A 30 -5.88 2.26 -10.66
C LYS A 30 -4.70 3.21 -10.80
N ILE A 31 -4.56 4.18 -9.89
CA ILE A 31 -3.43 5.12 -9.89
C ILE A 31 -2.10 4.39 -9.64
N LEU A 32 -2.03 3.50 -8.65
CA LEU A 32 -0.81 2.70 -8.40
C LEU A 32 -0.45 1.85 -9.61
N LYS A 33 -1.45 1.24 -10.25
CA LYS A 33 -1.23 0.43 -11.45
C LYS A 33 -0.73 1.29 -12.61
N ALA A 34 -1.27 2.49 -12.80
CA ALA A 34 -0.83 3.43 -13.83
C ALA A 34 0.60 3.92 -13.61
N ILE A 35 0.99 4.20 -12.35
CA ILE A 35 2.33 4.69 -12.01
C ILE A 35 3.37 3.56 -12.08
N THR A 36 3.06 2.39 -11.54
CA THR A 36 4.04 1.29 -11.37
C THR A 36 4.04 0.27 -12.50
N GLY A 37 2.97 0.20 -13.30
CA GLY A 37 2.74 -0.89 -14.27
C GLY A 37 2.50 -2.26 -13.62
N ARG A 38 2.41 -2.34 -12.28
CA ARG A 38 2.28 -3.60 -11.53
C ARG A 38 0.90 -3.71 -10.88
N THR A 39 0.49 -4.92 -10.54
CA THR A 39 -0.75 -5.17 -9.81
C THR A 39 -0.57 -4.81 -8.33
N PRO A 40 -1.30 -3.82 -7.79
CA PRO A 40 -1.21 -3.45 -6.39
C PRO A 40 -1.84 -4.53 -5.48
N THR A 41 -1.31 -4.64 -4.25
CA THR A 41 -1.80 -5.59 -3.24
C THR A 41 -2.64 -4.86 -2.20
N ARG A 42 -3.82 -5.39 -1.86
CA ARG A 42 -4.68 -4.87 -0.78
C ARG A 42 -4.17 -5.27 0.60
N THR A 43 -4.08 -4.30 1.51
CA THR A 43 -3.91 -4.53 2.94
C THR A 43 -5.25 -4.65 3.65
N ARG A 44 -5.26 -5.32 4.80
CA ARG A 44 -6.44 -5.46 5.66
C ARG A 44 -6.15 -4.91 7.04
N ALA A 45 -7.14 -4.25 7.63
CA ALA A 45 -7.01 -3.62 8.92
C ALA A 45 -6.79 -4.68 10.01
N LYS A 46 -5.69 -4.54 10.76
CA LYS A 46 -5.32 -5.50 11.82
C LYS A 46 -6.14 -5.30 13.11
N LYS A 47 -6.61 -4.09 13.37
CA LYS A 47 -7.35 -3.69 14.59
C LYS A 47 -8.59 -2.90 14.22
N THR A 48 -9.57 -2.90 15.10
CA THR A 48 -10.74 -2.02 15.02
C THR A 48 -10.41 -0.73 15.77
N ILE A 49 -10.58 0.43 15.12
CA ILE A 49 -10.33 1.76 15.70
C ILE A 49 -11.58 2.61 15.44
N ARG A 50 -12.32 2.93 16.51
CA ARG A 50 -13.63 3.62 16.42
C ARG A 50 -13.50 5.05 15.90
N GLU A 51 -12.47 5.77 16.33
CA GLU A 51 -12.21 7.16 15.91
C GLU A 51 -11.99 7.30 14.40
N TRP A 52 -11.43 6.27 13.77
CA TRP A 52 -11.19 6.23 12.31
C TRP A 52 -12.27 5.47 11.57
N ASN A 53 -13.32 5.01 12.28
CA ASN A 53 -14.39 4.18 11.74
C ASN A 53 -13.88 2.91 11.01
N VAL A 54 -12.73 2.37 11.44
CA VAL A 54 -12.09 1.19 10.84
C VAL A 54 -12.47 -0.06 11.62
N LYS A 55 -12.94 -1.10 10.94
CA LYS A 55 -13.19 -2.43 11.51
C LYS A 55 -12.05 -3.39 11.14
N ARG A 56 -11.71 -4.30 12.06
CA ARG A 56 -10.74 -5.38 11.77
C ARG A 56 -11.20 -6.18 10.55
N GLY A 57 -10.28 -6.41 9.61
CA GLY A 57 -10.54 -7.15 8.37
C GLY A 57 -11.10 -6.32 7.22
N SER A 58 -11.44 -5.04 7.45
CA SER A 58 -11.78 -4.10 6.37
C SER A 58 -10.61 -3.96 5.38
N PRO A 59 -10.88 -3.75 4.08
CA PRO A 59 -9.86 -3.67 3.02
C PRO A 59 -9.15 -2.31 3.05
N ILE A 60 -8.47 -2.00 4.15
CA ILE A 60 -7.73 -0.76 4.42
C ILE A 60 -6.46 -1.15 5.17
#